data_AF-A0A5C6MAR3-F1
#
_entry.id   AF-A0A5C6MAR3-F1
#
_cell.length_a   1.000
_cell.length_b   1.000
_cell.length_c   1.000
_cell.angle_alpha   90.00
_cell.angle_beta   90.00
_cell.angle_gamma   90.00
#
_symmetry.space_group_name_H-M   'P 1'
#
loop_
_entity.id
_entity.type
_entity.pdbx_description
1 polymer ?
#
loop_
_entity_poly.entity_id
_entity_poly.type
_entity_poly.pdbx_seq_one_letter_code
_entity_poly.pdbx_strand_id
1 'polypeptide(L)'
;MLETDRVGKEVRKAPNTVPALVKAYADGDAPWCLLDTHHRHMESRKYNFEFDAGTDHHGLEQVITRAEQRYTEVGSELARHFITQFSKAKHPIRGLLRQRDFFEKQVKPHLVEGKVAYVWVDALRFEMARELCRLLADDFKLECQPAIGTMPTITEIGMAALLPKAHEAAKVVSVGGGKLALEVGGKVIKDRKDRVAFLKEHAGVPVFDAKLDDLLPKPTRKVKDGIQNNQLILITSQEIDELGEADNMAQARLQIDGVLGHLRRGVRILADHGVKTIVLAADHGHLFAEEIGEDMKIESPGGKVEDLHRRVWVGIGGNSEPSYLRTSLASLGVESEFDIATPWTFAAFKSKGGGRAYFHGGLSPQELIVPVVVLQSLARGATPSTSSSVHWRVMPGTKQLTTRLFSVQIEGTQSKSSLFGFEPPKVRVELRANRTSVSIPVSASYGFEDATGEVALRVSADDPRRTESNTVALMLMDEISQKTVGLYLLDAITGVELAPPLTIEVAISI
;
A
#
# COMPACT_ATOMS: atom_id res chain seq x y z
N MET A 1 -1.86 -9.26 -18.73
CA MET A 1 -1.99 -9.38 -20.21
C MET A 1 -3.00 -8.42 -20.83
N LEU A 2 -4.31 -8.52 -20.54
CA LEU A 2 -5.28 -7.58 -21.13
C LEU A 2 -4.95 -6.11 -20.77
N GLU A 3 -4.63 -5.89 -19.50
CA GLU A 3 -4.28 -4.56 -19.02
C GLU A 3 -2.95 -4.03 -19.58
N THR A 4 -1.94 -4.89 -19.68
CA THR A 4 -0.67 -4.52 -20.32
C THR A 4 -0.88 -4.13 -21.79
N ASP A 5 -1.74 -4.83 -22.52
CA ASP A 5 -2.04 -4.49 -23.92
C ASP A 5 -2.83 -3.19 -24.05
N ARG A 6 -3.77 -2.93 -23.13
CA ARG A 6 -4.53 -1.68 -23.08
C ARG A 6 -3.60 -0.50 -22.81
N VAL A 7 -2.88 -0.54 -21.68
CA VAL A 7 -1.97 0.53 -21.28
C VAL A 7 -0.86 0.71 -22.32
N GLY A 8 -0.28 -0.36 -22.85
CA GLY A 8 0.73 -0.28 -23.92
C GLY A 8 0.22 0.42 -25.20
N LYS A 9 -1.06 0.22 -25.58
CA LYS A 9 -1.67 0.96 -26.70
C LYS A 9 -1.90 2.44 -26.37
N GLU A 10 -2.32 2.74 -25.15
CA GLU A 10 -2.58 4.11 -24.69
C GLU A 10 -1.29 4.92 -24.53
N VAL A 11 -0.21 4.31 -24.01
CA VAL A 11 1.11 4.94 -23.83
C VAL A 11 1.70 5.41 -25.17
N ARG A 12 1.47 4.67 -26.26
CA ARG A 12 1.89 5.08 -27.62
C ARG A 12 1.20 6.36 -28.12
N LYS A 13 0.06 6.71 -27.52
CA LYS A 13 -0.71 7.94 -27.79
C LYS A 13 -0.76 8.84 -26.56
N ALA A 14 0.18 8.65 -25.63
CA ALA A 14 0.20 9.36 -24.37
C ALA A 14 0.25 10.87 -24.58
N PRO A 15 -0.36 11.66 -23.68
CA PRO A 15 -0.23 13.10 -23.72
C PRO A 15 1.22 13.53 -23.49
N ASN A 16 1.56 14.73 -23.94
CA ASN A 16 2.91 15.28 -23.84
C ASN A 16 3.11 16.25 -22.66
N THR A 17 2.08 16.44 -21.83
CA THR A 17 2.17 17.30 -20.64
C THR A 17 2.13 16.47 -19.37
N VAL A 18 2.99 16.77 -18.40
CA VAL A 18 3.04 16.04 -17.13
C VAL A 18 1.70 16.00 -16.39
N PRO A 19 0.90 17.09 -16.27
CA PRO A 19 -0.40 17.01 -15.61
C PRO A 19 -1.36 16.02 -16.26
N ALA A 20 -1.39 15.96 -17.59
CA ALA A 20 -2.21 14.98 -18.31
C ALA A 20 -1.68 13.55 -18.16
N LEU A 21 -0.37 13.35 -18.03
CA LEU A 21 0.22 12.04 -17.74
C LEU A 21 -0.12 11.57 -16.33
N VAL A 22 -0.02 12.45 -15.33
CA VAL A 22 -0.45 12.16 -13.95
C VAL A 22 -1.92 11.81 -13.93
N LYS A 23 -2.77 12.58 -14.63
CA LYS A 23 -4.19 12.27 -14.78
C LYS A 23 -4.43 10.91 -15.43
N ALA A 24 -3.74 10.57 -16.51
CA ALA A 24 -3.88 9.26 -17.16
C ALA A 24 -3.42 8.10 -16.25
N TYR A 25 -2.40 8.34 -15.43
CA TYR A 25 -1.93 7.37 -14.46
C TYR A 25 -2.88 7.18 -13.27
N ALA A 26 -3.43 8.27 -12.75
CA ALA A 26 -4.09 8.32 -11.45
C ALA A 26 -5.62 8.44 -11.49
N ASP A 27 -6.23 8.94 -12.58
CA ASP A 27 -7.65 9.31 -12.60
C ASP A 27 -8.46 8.51 -13.63
N GLY A 28 -9.78 8.49 -13.42
CA GLY A 28 -10.74 7.83 -14.29
C GLY A 28 -11.04 6.39 -13.90
N ASP A 29 -11.92 5.77 -14.70
CA ASP A 29 -12.43 4.41 -14.46
C ASP A 29 -11.40 3.33 -14.84
N ALA A 30 -10.56 3.60 -15.85
CA ALA A 30 -9.48 2.71 -16.31
C ALA A 30 -8.10 3.42 -16.35
N PRO A 31 -7.59 3.91 -15.21
CA PRO A 31 -6.29 4.58 -15.10
C PRO A 31 -5.12 3.62 -15.32
N TRP A 32 -3.95 4.13 -15.71
CA TRP A 32 -2.79 3.27 -15.94
C TRP A 32 -2.23 2.61 -14.67
N CYS A 33 -2.43 3.19 -13.49
CA CYS A 33 -1.98 2.57 -12.24
C CYS A 33 -2.68 1.21 -11.95
N LEU A 34 -3.79 0.88 -12.62
CA LEU A 34 -4.39 -0.46 -12.55
C LEU A 34 -3.48 -1.55 -13.11
N LEU A 35 -2.57 -1.20 -14.03
CA LEU A 35 -1.52 -2.11 -14.47
C LEU A 35 -0.67 -2.60 -13.28
N ASP A 36 -0.31 -1.68 -12.38
CA ASP A 36 0.49 -1.96 -11.20
C ASP A 36 -0.31 -2.76 -10.15
N THR A 37 -1.63 -2.50 -10.02
CA THR A 37 -2.56 -3.30 -9.19
C THR A 37 -2.63 -4.74 -9.68
N HIS A 38 -2.93 -4.94 -10.97
CA HIS A 38 -3.09 -6.28 -11.53
C HIS A 38 -1.79 -7.08 -11.48
N HIS A 39 -0.64 -6.44 -11.70
CA HIS A 39 0.65 -7.09 -11.52
C HIS A 39 0.87 -7.55 -10.08
N ARG A 40 0.67 -6.65 -9.09
CA ARG A 40 0.83 -7.00 -7.67
C ARG A 40 -0.08 -8.16 -7.26
N HIS A 41 -1.36 -8.14 -7.63
CA HIS A 41 -2.30 -9.22 -7.32
C HIS A 41 -1.93 -10.53 -8.00
N MET A 42 -1.50 -10.49 -9.27
CA MET A 42 -1.04 -11.68 -9.98
C MET A 42 0.15 -12.31 -9.27
N GLU A 43 1.12 -11.49 -8.87
CA GLU A 43 2.31 -11.95 -8.16
C GLU A 43 1.95 -12.56 -6.81
N SER A 44 1.14 -11.88 -6.00
CA SER A 44 0.63 -12.41 -4.72
C SER A 44 -0.06 -13.77 -4.91
N ARG A 45 -0.90 -13.92 -5.94
CA ARG A 45 -1.57 -15.18 -6.27
C ARG A 45 -0.61 -16.26 -6.78
N LYS A 46 0.39 -15.90 -7.58
CA LYS A 46 1.44 -16.82 -8.07
C LYS A 46 2.17 -17.47 -6.88
N TYR A 47 2.53 -16.69 -5.86
CA TYR A 47 3.21 -17.21 -4.67
C TYR A 47 2.30 -18.00 -3.73
N ASN A 48 0.98 -17.83 -3.84
CA ASN A 48 0.00 -18.65 -3.13
C ASN A 48 -0.34 -19.96 -3.88
N PHE A 49 -0.18 -19.97 -5.20
CA PHE A 49 -0.56 -21.10 -6.02
C PHE A 49 0.42 -22.27 -5.89
N GLU A 50 -0.11 -23.48 -5.71
CA GLU A 50 0.66 -24.71 -5.69
C GLU A 50 0.82 -25.25 -7.12
N PHE A 51 1.99 -25.02 -7.71
CA PHE A 51 2.36 -25.66 -8.97
C PHE A 51 2.62 -27.15 -8.75
N ASP A 52 2.08 -27.99 -9.62
CA ASP A 52 2.26 -29.43 -9.58
C ASP A 52 3.65 -29.79 -10.11
N ALA A 53 4.24 -30.89 -9.65
CA ALA A 53 5.51 -31.39 -10.21
C ALA A 53 5.35 -31.99 -11.62
N GLY A 54 4.11 -32.14 -12.10
CA GLY A 54 3.77 -32.59 -13.44
C GLY A 54 3.86 -31.47 -14.47
N THR A 55 3.23 -31.67 -15.62
CA THR A 55 3.17 -30.67 -16.69
C THR A 55 1.82 -29.96 -16.76
N ASP A 56 0.91 -30.23 -15.82
CA ASP A 56 -0.49 -29.84 -15.94
C ASP A 56 -0.67 -28.31 -15.86
N HIS A 57 0.26 -27.59 -15.20
CA HIS A 57 0.25 -26.13 -15.13
C HIS A 57 1.25 -25.41 -16.05
N HIS A 58 1.97 -26.11 -16.93
CA HIS A 58 2.99 -25.47 -17.79
C HIS A 58 2.41 -24.34 -18.67
N GLY A 59 1.16 -24.47 -19.14
CA GLY A 59 0.48 -23.40 -19.88
C GLY A 59 0.22 -22.15 -19.03
N LEU A 60 -0.10 -22.32 -17.73
CA LEU A 60 -0.29 -21.22 -16.80
C LEU A 60 1.04 -20.52 -16.51
N GLU A 61 2.11 -21.28 -16.25
CA GLU A 61 3.46 -20.74 -16.03
C GLU A 61 3.94 -19.87 -17.20
N GLN A 62 3.72 -20.33 -18.43
CA GLN A 62 4.05 -19.55 -19.63
C GLN A 62 3.26 -18.24 -19.72
N VAL A 63 1.98 -18.25 -19.34
CA VAL A 63 1.14 -17.04 -19.35
C VAL A 63 1.58 -16.06 -18.26
N ILE A 64 1.91 -16.56 -17.06
CA ILE A 64 2.44 -15.75 -15.96
C ILE A 64 3.75 -15.09 -16.36
N THR A 65 4.72 -15.88 -16.85
CA THR A 65 6.03 -15.38 -17.32
C THR A 65 5.85 -14.31 -18.39
N ARG A 66 4.96 -14.55 -19.36
CA ARG A 66 4.66 -13.57 -20.41
C ARG A 66 4.03 -12.30 -19.85
N ALA A 67 3.19 -12.41 -18.82
CA ALA A 67 2.57 -11.26 -18.16
C ALA A 67 3.59 -10.41 -17.39
N GLU A 68 4.53 -11.05 -16.68
CA GLU A 68 5.64 -10.39 -15.99
C GLU A 68 6.53 -9.62 -16.97
N GLN A 69 6.97 -10.28 -18.05
CA GLN A 69 7.77 -9.66 -19.11
C GLN A 69 7.04 -8.46 -19.73
N ARG A 70 5.75 -8.63 -20.03
CA ARG A 70 4.95 -7.57 -20.65
C ARG A 70 4.71 -6.40 -19.70
N TYR A 71 4.58 -6.66 -18.39
CA TYR A 71 4.51 -5.60 -17.37
C TYR A 71 5.80 -4.79 -17.34
N THR A 72 6.96 -5.44 -17.32
CA THR A 72 8.27 -4.76 -17.33
C THR A 72 8.48 -3.95 -18.62
N GLU A 73 8.08 -4.48 -19.77
CA GLU A 73 8.17 -3.78 -21.06
C GLU A 73 7.28 -2.52 -21.09
N VAL A 74 5.99 -2.67 -20.80
CA VAL A 74 5.02 -1.55 -20.84
C VAL A 74 5.31 -0.53 -19.74
N GLY A 75 5.66 -0.98 -18.54
CA GLY A 75 6.09 -0.13 -17.43
C GLY A 75 7.34 0.67 -17.78
N SER A 76 8.31 0.05 -18.48
CA SER A 76 9.50 0.74 -18.98
C SER A 76 9.22 1.77 -20.07
N GLU A 77 8.29 1.48 -21.00
CA GLU A 77 7.83 2.46 -22.00
C GLU A 77 7.15 3.66 -21.32
N LEU A 78 6.27 3.41 -20.36
CA LEU A 78 5.57 4.42 -19.58
C LEU A 78 6.57 5.29 -18.78
N ALA A 79 7.50 4.66 -18.05
CA ALA A 79 8.54 5.35 -17.30
C ALA A 79 9.38 6.25 -18.22
N ARG A 80 9.84 5.74 -19.37
CA ARG A 80 10.65 6.51 -20.32
C ARG A 80 9.90 7.73 -20.82
N HIS A 81 8.64 7.57 -21.25
CA HIS A 81 7.84 8.68 -21.73
C HIS A 81 7.60 9.71 -20.63
N PHE A 82 7.20 9.27 -19.44
CA PHE A 82 6.96 10.14 -18.30
C PHE A 82 8.21 10.93 -17.90
N ILE A 83 9.35 10.27 -17.65
CA ILE A 83 10.60 10.92 -17.25
C ILE A 83 11.08 11.89 -18.34
N THR A 84 10.86 11.56 -19.61
CA THR A 84 11.17 12.47 -20.74
C THR A 84 10.34 13.74 -20.67
N GLN A 85 9.03 13.66 -20.45
CA GLN A 85 8.20 14.87 -20.34
C GLN A 85 8.45 15.62 -19.02
N PHE A 86 8.71 14.88 -17.93
CA PHE A 86 9.00 15.45 -16.62
C PHE A 86 10.29 16.28 -16.62
N SER A 87 11.38 15.75 -17.21
CA SER A 87 12.65 16.49 -17.31
C SER A 87 12.60 17.72 -18.22
N LYS A 88 11.69 17.74 -19.20
CA LYS A 88 11.48 18.89 -20.11
C LYS A 88 10.51 19.93 -19.57
N ALA A 89 9.68 19.59 -18.58
CA ALA A 89 8.67 20.47 -18.04
C ALA A 89 9.31 21.64 -17.27
N LYS A 90 8.60 22.78 -17.21
CA LYS A 90 8.99 23.89 -16.35
C LYS A 90 8.59 23.58 -14.91
N HIS A 91 9.60 23.44 -14.04
CA HIS A 91 9.41 23.20 -12.61
C HIS A 91 9.29 24.51 -11.80
N PRO A 92 8.50 24.53 -10.71
CA PRO A 92 7.56 23.49 -10.30
C PRO A 92 6.37 23.39 -11.28
N ILE A 93 5.89 22.17 -11.51
CA ILE A 93 4.82 21.90 -12.48
C ILE A 93 3.49 22.45 -11.95
N ARG A 94 2.93 23.44 -12.64
CA ARG A 94 1.65 24.06 -12.27
C ARG A 94 0.50 23.07 -12.39
N GLY A 95 -0.46 23.17 -11.48
CA GLY A 95 -1.68 22.35 -11.48
C GLY A 95 -1.51 20.96 -10.86
N LEU A 96 -0.32 20.63 -10.35
CA LEU A 96 -0.08 19.40 -9.60
C LEU A 96 0.23 19.71 -8.14
N LEU A 97 -0.29 18.89 -7.24
CA LEU A 97 0.06 18.93 -5.84
C LEU A 97 1.49 18.43 -5.66
N ARG A 98 2.25 19.06 -4.76
CA ARG A 98 3.60 18.62 -4.38
C ARG A 98 3.53 17.99 -3.01
N GLN A 99 4.27 16.91 -2.79
CA GLN A 99 4.35 16.24 -1.50
C GLN A 99 4.70 17.20 -0.34
N ARG A 100 5.63 18.13 -0.57
CA ARG A 100 6.01 19.17 0.39
C ARG A 100 4.88 20.11 0.82
N ASP A 101 3.77 20.13 0.10
CA ASP A 101 2.59 20.93 0.42
C ASP A 101 1.59 20.19 1.33
N PHE A 102 1.78 18.89 1.62
CA PHE A 102 0.78 18.05 2.28
C PHE A 102 0.38 18.57 3.66
N PHE A 103 1.34 18.91 4.53
CA PHE A 103 0.99 19.41 5.86
C PHE A 103 0.16 20.71 5.77
N GLU A 104 0.60 21.67 4.96
CA GLU A 104 -0.05 22.99 4.88
C GLU A 104 -1.42 22.93 4.19
N LYS A 105 -1.58 22.09 3.15
CA LYS A 105 -2.81 22.04 2.36
C LYS A 105 -3.80 20.96 2.79
N GLN A 106 -3.31 19.85 3.34
CA GLN A 106 -4.13 18.65 3.62
C GLN A 106 -4.25 18.33 5.11
N VAL A 107 -3.39 18.86 5.99
CA VAL A 107 -3.44 18.58 7.44
C VAL A 107 -3.90 19.80 8.23
N LYS A 108 -3.15 20.90 8.11
CA LYS A 108 -3.36 22.13 8.89
C LYS A 108 -4.77 22.72 8.78
N PRO A 109 -5.43 22.75 7.61
CA PRO A 109 -6.79 23.29 7.50
C PRO A 109 -7.82 22.50 8.32
N HIS A 110 -7.59 21.21 8.57
CA HIS A 110 -8.52 20.38 9.35
C HIS A 110 -8.27 20.42 10.86
N LEU A 111 -7.11 20.93 11.31
CA LEU A 111 -6.82 21.06 12.75
C LEU A 111 -7.81 21.99 13.46
N VAL A 112 -8.36 23.00 12.77
CA VAL A 112 -9.37 23.89 13.34
C VAL A 112 -10.76 23.26 13.40
N GLU A 113 -11.03 22.22 12.61
CA GLU A 113 -12.33 21.56 12.50
C GLU A 113 -12.50 20.41 13.50
N GLY A 114 -11.40 19.92 14.06
CA GLY A 114 -11.38 18.82 15.02
C GLY A 114 -10.02 18.13 15.08
N LYS A 115 -10.03 16.93 15.69
CA LYS A 115 -8.85 16.09 15.81
C LYS A 115 -8.48 15.48 14.46
N VAL A 116 -7.20 15.54 14.12
CA VAL A 116 -6.66 15.03 12.86
C VAL A 116 -5.66 13.92 13.16
N ALA A 117 -5.74 12.81 12.42
CA ALA A 117 -4.61 11.89 12.34
C ALA A 117 -3.85 12.15 11.04
N TYR A 118 -2.52 12.24 11.14
CA TYR A 118 -1.62 12.29 10.01
C TYR A 118 -0.84 10.98 9.97
N VAL A 119 -1.14 10.15 8.98
CA VAL A 119 -0.62 8.78 8.87
C VAL A 119 0.44 8.77 7.77
N TRP A 120 1.70 8.61 8.15
CA TRP A 120 2.82 8.44 7.23
C TRP A 120 2.97 6.97 6.90
N VAL A 121 2.90 6.64 5.62
CA VAL A 121 3.01 5.27 5.13
C VAL A 121 4.18 5.17 4.17
N ASP A 122 5.22 4.46 4.61
CA ASP A 122 6.42 4.23 3.82
C ASP A 122 6.09 3.41 2.57
N ALA A 123 6.61 3.84 1.41
CA ALA A 123 6.49 3.16 0.13
C ALA A 123 5.06 2.88 -0.40
N LEU A 124 4.02 3.57 0.09
CA LEU A 124 2.64 3.37 -0.36
C LEU A 124 2.43 3.89 -1.80
N ARG A 125 2.30 2.97 -2.76
CA ARG A 125 2.03 3.31 -4.16
C ARG A 125 0.63 3.90 -4.33
N PHE A 126 0.46 4.76 -5.34
CA PHE A 126 -0.83 5.38 -5.65
C PHE A 126 -1.94 4.35 -5.89
N GLU A 127 -1.63 3.28 -6.63
CA GLU A 127 -2.56 2.18 -6.91
C GLU A 127 -3.07 1.48 -5.64
N MET A 128 -2.18 1.28 -4.65
CA MET A 128 -2.50 0.66 -3.36
C MET A 128 -3.42 1.57 -2.54
N ALA A 129 -3.16 2.88 -2.53
CA ALA A 129 -4.02 3.84 -1.85
C ALA A 129 -5.43 3.90 -2.47
N ARG A 130 -5.56 3.73 -3.78
CA ARG A 130 -6.86 3.63 -4.43
C ARG A 130 -7.64 2.38 -4.03
N GLU A 131 -6.96 1.25 -3.97
CA GLU A 131 -7.56 0.02 -3.48
C GLU A 131 -8.03 0.20 -2.03
N LEU A 132 -7.18 0.76 -1.16
CA LEU A 132 -7.54 1.12 0.21
C LEU A 132 -8.76 2.06 0.28
N CYS A 133 -8.85 3.05 -0.62
CA CYS A 133 -10.02 3.92 -0.71
C CYS A 133 -11.30 3.15 -1.04
N ARG A 134 -11.27 2.21 -1.99
CA ARG A 134 -12.45 1.37 -2.30
C ARG A 134 -12.91 0.60 -1.06
N LEU A 135 -11.97 0.06 -0.29
CA LEU A 135 -12.26 -0.70 0.93
C LEU A 135 -12.87 0.16 2.06
N LEU A 136 -12.61 1.47 2.06
CA LEU A 136 -13.04 2.43 3.08
C LEU A 136 -14.25 3.27 2.66
N ALA A 137 -14.71 3.17 1.41
CA ALA A 137 -15.73 4.04 0.83
C ALA A 137 -17.09 3.98 1.55
N ASP A 138 -17.42 2.85 2.17
CA ASP A 138 -18.65 2.69 2.94
C ASP A 138 -18.63 3.47 4.28
N ASP A 139 -17.45 3.69 4.85
CA ASP A 139 -17.27 4.24 6.20
C ASP A 139 -16.84 5.72 6.21
N PHE A 140 -16.24 6.18 5.11
CA PHE A 140 -15.61 7.50 5.03
C PHE A 140 -16.02 8.22 3.75
N LYS A 141 -16.14 9.55 3.86
CA LYS A 141 -16.01 10.40 2.69
C LYS A 141 -14.53 10.51 2.36
N LEU A 142 -14.17 10.20 1.12
CA LEU A 142 -12.80 10.03 0.67
C LEU A 142 -12.44 11.01 -0.43
N GLU A 143 -11.20 11.49 -0.37
CA GLU A 143 -10.55 12.18 -1.48
C GLU A 143 -9.13 11.63 -1.62
N CYS A 144 -8.84 10.94 -2.72
CA CYS A 144 -7.51 10.42 -3.06
C CYS A 144 -6.93 11.25 -4.19
N GLN A 145 -5.84 11.98 -3.92
CA GLN A 145 -5.22 12.89 -4.88
C GLN A 145 -3.79 12.44 -5.20
N PRO A 146 -3.39 12.44 -6.47
CA PRO A 146 -1.99 12.24 -6.84
C PRO A 146 -1.17 13.50 -6.54
N ALA A 147 0.06 13.30 -6.12
CA ALA A 147 1.04 14.37 -5.97
C ALA A 147 2.40 13.97 -6.52
N ILE A 148 3.21 14.97 -6.86
CA ILE A 148 4.62 14.77 -7.20
C ILE A 148 5.42 14.66 -5.90
N GLY A 149 6.02 13.49 -5.68
CA GLY A 149 6.95 13.20 -4.61
C GLY A 149 8.19 14.08 -4.66
N THR A 150 8.88 14.24 -3.53
CA THR A 150 10.12 15.00 -3.47
C THR A 150 11.27 14.10 -3.91
N MET A 151 12.10 14.59 -4.84
CA MET A 151 13.21 13.83 -5.41
C MET A 151 14.50 14.05 -4.61
N PRO A 152 15.38 13.04 -4.50
CA PRO A 152 15.15 11.65 -4.89
C PRO A 152 14.06 10.97 -4.05
N THR A 153 13.31 10.01 -4.62
CA THR A 153 12.16 9.36 -3.95
C THR A 153 12.62 8.26 -2.99
N ILE A 154 13.46 8.65 -2.04
CA ILE A 154 13.99 7.82 -0.94
C ILE A 154 13.37 8.27 0.39
N THR A 155 13.30 7.36 1.35
CA THR A 155 12.60 7.56 2.63
C THR A 155 13.05 8.82 3.37
N GLU A 156 14.36 9.09 3.44
CA GLU A 156 14.90 10.25 4.15
C GLU A 156 14.37 11.57 3.60
N ILE A 157 14.20 11.65 2.28
CA ILE A 157 13.73 12.85 1.58
C ILE A 157 12.20 12.92 1.61
N GLY A 158 11.53 11.83 1.23
CA GLY A 158 10.08 11.76 1.17
C GLY A 158 9.44 12.03 2.54
N MET A 159 9.91 11.37 3.60
CA MET A 159 9.33 11.53 4.94
C MET A 159 9.59 12.93 5.52
N ALA A 160 10.75 13.53 5.22
CA ALA A 160 11.04 14.89 5.66
C ALA A 160 10.20 15.94 4.89
N ALA A 161 9.81 15.65 3.65
CA ALA A 161 8.92 16.51 2.88
C ALA A 161 7.50 16.58 3.45
N LEU A 162 7.08 15.60 4.26
CA LEU A 162 5.78 15.59 4.93
C LEU A 162 5.69 16.58 6.11
N LEU A 163 6.78 17.21 6.49
CA LEU A 163 6.84 18.08 7.66
C LEU A 163 6.20 19.48 7.41
N PRO A 164 5.75 20.17 8.47
CA PRO A 164 5.44 21.59 8.39
C PRO A 164 6.59 22.39 7.79
N LYS A 165 6.32 23.57 7.21
CA LYS A 165 7.32 24.45 6.56
C LYS A 165 8.09 23.85 5.37
N ALA A 166 7.95 22.55 5.07
CA ALA A 166 8.58 21.94 3.91
C ALA A 166 8.17 22.62 2.60
N HIS A 167 6.96 23.17 2.50
CA HIS A 167 6.50 23.91 1.33
C HIS A 167 7.22 25.25 1.09
N GLU A 168 7.81 25.85 2.13
CA GLU A 168 8.43 27.19 2.10
C GLU A 168 9.90 27.10 1.65
N ALA A 169 10.70 26.30 2.36
CA ALA A 169 12.12 26.13 2.12
C ALA A 169 12.52 24.69 2.45
N ALA A 170 13.05 23.99 1.44
CA ALA A 170 13.59 22.65 1.64
C ALA A 170 14.67 22.36 0.62
N LYS A 171 15.80 21.88 1.12
CA LYS A 171 17.03 21.68 0.37
C LYS A 171 17.58 20.28 0.58
N VAL A 172 17.93 19.59 -0.49
CA VAL A 172 18.62 18.30 -0.40
C VAL A 172 20.09 18.55 -0.14
N VAL A 173 20.60 17.95 0.94
CA VAL A 173 21.97 18.09 1.43
C VAL A 173 22.61 16.72 1.69
N SER A 174 23.94 16.66 1.60
CA SER A 174 24.70 15.46 2.01
C SER A 174 24.93 15.50 3.52
N VAL A 175 24.79 14.34 4.17
CA VAL A 175 25.13 14.17 5.59
C VAL A 175 26.38 13.31 5.77
N GLY A 176 27.11 13.04 4.68
CA GLY A 176 28.28 12.18 4.65
C GLY A 176 27.94 10.69 4.73
N GLY A 177 28.93 9.85 4.41
CA GLY A 177 28.78 8.40 4.49
C GLY A 177 27.89 7.77 3.41
N GLY A 178 27.71 8.44 2.27
CA GLY A 178 26.85 7.94 1.19
C GLY A 178 25.36 8.13 1.47
N LYS A 179 24.98 9.24 2.11
CA LYS A 179 23.60 9.51 2.55
C LYS A 179 23.20 10.96 2.35
N LEU A 180 21.94 11.14 1.99
CA LEU A 180 21.29 12.44 1.88
C LEU A 180 20.36 12.71 3.06
N ALA A 181 19.99 13.97 3.21
CA ALA A 181 18.90 14.42 4.08
C ALA A 181 18.20 15.63 3.45
N LEU A 182 17.00 15.92 3.94
CA LEU A 182 16.30 17.15 3.61
C LEU A 182 16.50 18.16 4.75
N GLU A 183 17.02 19.33 4.42
CA GLU A 183 16.99 20.49 5.29
C GLU A 183 15.62 21.17 5.14
N VAL A 184 14.88 21.35 6.23
CA VAL A 184 13.57 22.01 6.26
C VAL A 184 13.63 23.18 7.23
N GLY A 185 13.35 24.39 6.75
CA GLY A 185 13.38 25.60 7.57
C GLY A 185 14.72 25.82 8.31
N GLY A 186 15.85 25.49 7.67
CA GLY A 186 17.20 25.61 8.23
C GLY A 186 17.64 24.48 9.16
N LYS A 187 16.83 23.41 9.32
CA LYS A 187 17.19 22.23 10.12
C LYS A 187 17.32 21.00 9.24
N VAL A 188 18.48 20.34 9.30
CA VAL A 188 18.71 19.05 8.63
C VAL A 188 17.93 17.95 9.36
N ILE A 189 17.03 17.27 8.64
CA ILE A 189 16.19 16.19 9.16
C ILE A 189 16.79 14.85 8.73
N LYS A 190 17.41 14.12 9.66
CA LYS A 190 18.18 12.90 9.33
C LYS A 190 17.39 11.62 9.53
N ASP A 191 16.57 11.57 10.57
CA ASP A 191 15.93 10.34 11.02
C ASP A 191 14.51 10.57 11.56
N ARG A 192 13.87 9.49 12.00
CA ARG A 192 12.52 9.54 12.59
C ARG A 192 12.46 10.46 13.82
N LYS A 193 13.51 10.48 14.65
CA LYS A 193 13.53 11.29 15.87
C LYS A 193 13.53 12.77 15.51
N ASP A 194 14.32 13.18 14.52
CA ASP A 194 14.32 14.55 14.00
C ASP A 194 12.96 14.94 13.43
N ARG A 195 12.34 14.05 12.63
CA ARG A 195 11.01 14.26 12.03
C ARG A 195 9.94 14.49 13.08
N VAL A 196 9.83 13.60 14.07
CA VAL A 196 8.81 13.70 15.14
C VAL A 196 9.04 14.95 16.00
N ALA A 197 10.29 15.26 16.35
CA ALA A 197 10.61 16.45 17.12
C ALA A 197 10.24 17.73 16.35
N PHE A 198 10.59 17.80 15.06
CA PHE A 198 10.26 18.94 14.21
C PHE A 198 8.76 19.12 14.03
N LEU A 199 8.00 18.03 13.82
CA LEU A 199 6.55 18.08 13.74
C LEU A 199 5.93 18.61 15.04
N LYS A 200 6.36 18.10 16.21
CA LYS A 200 5.87 18.55 17.52
C LYS A 200 6.13 20.04 17.77
N GLU A 201 7.29 20.52 17.35
CA GLU A 201 7.69 21.92 17.48
C GLU A 201 6.87 22.85 16.58
N HIS A 202 6.48 22.39 15.39
CA HIS A 202 5.95 23.25 14.32
C HIS A 202 4.49 23.00 13.94
N ALA A 203 3.84 21.97 14.48
CA ALA A 203 2.43 21.69 14.18
C ALA A 203 1.46 22.74 14.73
N GLY A 204 1.89 23.53 15.73
CA GLY A 204 1.06 24.55 16.38
C GLY A 204 -0.01 24.00 17.33
N VAL A 205 -0.05 22.68 17.54
CA VAL A 205 -1.00 21.97 18.40
C VAL A 205 -0.30 20.80 19.12
N PRO A 206 -0.84 20.29 20.24
CA PRO A 206 -0.31 19.08 20.88
C PRO A 206 -0.34 17.87 19.94
N VAL A 207 0.80 17.19 19.83
CA VAL A 207 0.99 16.03 18.95
C VAL A 207 1.31 14.77 19.75
N PHE A 208 0.56 13.71 19.49
CA PHE A 208 0.89 12.35 19.93
C PHE A 208 1.41 11.54 18.76
N ASP A 209 2.51 10.79 18.93
CA ASP A 209 3.04 9.89 17.90
C ASP A 209 2.99 8.42 18.35
N ALA A 210 2.62 7.54 17.43
CA ALA A 210 2.60 6.09 17.59
C ALA A 210 2.89 5.39 16.25
N LYS A 211 3.07 4.07 16.28
CA LYS A 211 3.16 3.22 15.08
C LYS A 211 1.79 2.64 14.72
N LEU A 212 1.62 2.17 13.48
CA LEU A 212 0.42 1.45 13.07
C LEU A 212 0.16 0.23 13.96
N ASP A 213 1.21 -0.54 14.26
CA ASP A 213 1.14 -1.69 15.17
C ASP A 213 0.66 -1.35 16.59
N ASP A 214 0.90 -0.13 17.08
CA ASP A 214 0.42 0.28 18.40
C ASP A 214 -1.12 0.41 18.46
N LEU A 215 -1.78 0.43 17.30
CA LEU A 215 -3.24 0.42 17.17
C LEU A 215 -3.79 -1.01 17.11
N LEU A 216 -3.00 -2.00 16.68
CA LEU A 216 -3.46 -3.33 16.32
C LEU A 216 -3.10 -4.40 17.36
N PRO A 217 -3.94 -5.44 17.54
CA PRO A 217 -5.33 -5.52 17.11
C PRO A 217 -6.25 -4.55 17.87
N LYS A 218 -5.78 -3.99 18.99
CA LYS A 218 -6.48 -3.00 19.81
C LYS A 218 -5.45 -2.12 20.52
N PRO A 219 -5.65 -0.78 20.58
CA PRO A 219 -4.68 0.10 21.23
C PRO A 219 -4.64 -0.12 22.75
N THR A 220 -3.43 0.01 23.31
CA THR A 220 -3.20 -0.01 24.77
C THR A 220 -3.81 1.24 25.42
N ARG A 221 -3.97 1.23 26.76
CA ARG A 221 -4.48 2.40 27.50
C ARG A 221 -3.66 3.67 27.22
N LYS A 222 -2.32 3.55 27.20
CA LYS A 222 -1.42 4.68 26.90
C LYS A 222 -1.70 5.28 25.52
N VAL A 223 -1.89 4.44 24.50
CA VAL A 223 -2.17 4.88 23.13
C VAL A 223 -3.54 5.56 23.05
N LYS A 224 -4.56 5.00 23.70
CA LYS A 224 -5.89 5.61 23.80
C LYS A 224 -5.86 6.97 24.46
N ASP A 225 -5.20 7.08 25.62
CA ASP A 225 -5.06 8.34 26.35
C ASP A 225 -4.27 9.36 25.51
N GLY A 226 -3.23 8.92 24.79
CA GLY A 226 -2.47 9.74 23.85
C GLY A 226 -3.33 10.29 22.72
N ILE A 227 -4.14 9.43 22.09
CA ILE A 227 -5.11 9.81 21.07
C ILE A 227 -6.11 10.80 21.65
N GLN A 228 -6.69 10.55 22.81
CA GLN A 228 -7.72 11.39 23.43
C GLN A 228 -7.22 12.79 23.78
N ASN A 229 -6.00 12.91 24.32
CA ASN A 229 -5.48 14.15 24.88
C ASN A 229 -4.72 15.05 23.88
N ASN A 230 -4.60 14.65 22.61
CA ASN A 230 -3.89 15.43 21.58
C ASN A 230 -4.79 15.74 20.39
N GLN A 231 -4.46 16.83 19.68
CA GLN A 231 -5.24 17.32 18.55
C GLN A 231 -4.71 16.79 17.21
N LEU A 232 -3.40 16.57 17.12
CA LEU A 232 -2.76 15.90 15.98
C LEU A 232 -2.20 14.55 16.41
N ILE A 233 -2.60 13.49 15.73
CA ILE A 233 -2.13 12.12 15.98
C ILE A 233 -1.26 11.69 14.80
N LEU A 234 0.06 11.61 15.02
CA LEU A 234 0.98 11.05 14.03
C LEU A 234 0.99 9.52 14.16
N ILE A 235 0.69 8.82 13.07
CA ILE A 235 0.89 7.37 12.95
C ILE A 235 1.93 7.11 11.89
N THR A 236 2.92 6.27 12.18
CA THR A 236 3.93 5.83 11.20
C THR A 236 3.76 4.35 10.87
N SER A 237 3.78 4.03 9.58
CA SER A 237 3.74 2.68 9.00
C SER A 237 4.95 2.54 8.08
N GLN A 238 5.72 1.45 8.25
CA GLN A 238 6.97 1.15 7.54
C GLN A 238 6.96 -0.26 6.92
N GLU A 239 5.86 -0.98 7.10
CA GLU A 239 5.75 -2.41 6.84
C GLU A 239 5.92 -2.75 5.35
N ILE A 240 5.45 -1.88 4.44
CA ILE A 240 5.60 -2.08 2.98
C ILE A 240 7.08 -2.03 2.59
N ASP A 241 7.79 -1.00 3.04
CA ASP A 241 9.21 -0.79 2.72
C ASP A 241 10.10 -1.85 3.40
N GLU A 242 9.85 -2.14 4.68
CA GLU A 242 10.58 -3.18 5.42
C GLU A 242 10.43 -4.58 4.78
N LEU A 243 9.23 -4.93 4.29
CA LEU A 243 9.03 -6.17 3.54
C LEU A 243 9.78 -6.15 2.21
N GLY A 244 9.77 -5.02 1.50
CA GLY A 244 10.45 -4.85 0.22
C GLY A 244 11.98 -4.90 0.31
N GLU A 245 12.56 -4.30 1.34
CA GLU A 245 14.01 -4.26 1.56
C GLU A 245 14.57 -5.51 2.25
N ALA A 246 13.69 -6.36 2.80
CA ALA A 246 14.06 -7.66 3.36
C ALA A 246 14.63 -8.60 2.30
N ASP A 247 15.53 -9.50 2.69
CA ASP A 247 16.15 -10.48 1.79
C ASP A 247 15.24 -11.71 1.52
N ASN A 248 13.93 -11.48 1.37
CA ASN A 248 12.93 -12.53 1.15
C ASN A 248 11.75 -12.04 0.28
N MET A 249 11.99 -11.95 -1.03
CA MET A 249 10.99 -11.45 -1.99
C MET A 249 9.70 -12.29 -2.01
N ALA A 250 9.80 -13.60 -1.82
CA ALA A 250 8.63 -14.48 -1.78
C ALA A 250 7.69 -14.10 -0.62
N GLN A 251 8.23 -13.88 0.58
CA GLN A 251 7.44 -13.41 1.71
C GLN A 251 6.90 -11.99 1.50
N ALA A 252 7.70 -11.09 0.90
CA ALA A 252 7.24 -9.75 0.58
C ALA A 252 6.02 -9.78 -0.37
N ARG A 253 6.04 -10.61 -1.41
CA ARG A 253 4.92 -10.80 -2.35
C ARG A 253 3.64 -11.29 -1.68
N LEU A 254 3.76 -12.16 -0.68
CA LEU A 254 2.63 -12.71 0.07
C LEU A 254 2.02 -11.72 1.06
N GLN A 255 2.84 -10.86 1.67
CA GLN A 255 2.44 -10.08 2.84
C GLN A 255 2.07 -8.62 2.54
N ILE A 256 2.59 -8.04 1.45
CA ILE A 256 2.41 -6.60 1.15
C ILE A 256 0.93 -6.21 1.01
N ASP A 257 0.09 -7.11 0.48
CA ASP A 257 -1.36 -6.91 0.35
C ASP A 257 -2.05 -6.83 1.72
N GLY A 258 -1.58 -7.65 2.68
CA GLY A 258 -2.09 -7.68 4.05
C GLY A 258 -1.93 -6.35 4.80
N VAL A 259 -0.93 -5.54 4.43
CA VAL A 259 -0.70 -4.21 5.02
C VAL A 259 -1.89 -3.26 4.77
N LEU A 260 -2.60 -3.40 3.64
CA LEU A 260 -3.81 -2.61 3.37
C LEU A 260 -4.92 -2.92 4.39
N GLY A 261 -5.04 -4.19 4.81
CA GLY A 261 -5.94 -4.60 5.88
C GLY A 261 -5.57 -3.96 7.23
N HIS A 262 -4.27 -3.85 7.53
CA HIS A 262 -3.77 -3.19 8.74
C HIS A 262 -4.07 -1.68 8.73
N LEU A 263 -3.78 -1.00 7.62
CA LEU A 263 -4.09 0.43 7.43
C LEU A 263 -5.59 0.69 7.59
N ARG A 264 -6.44 -0.10 6.93
CA ARG A 264 -7.90 -0.01 7.03
C ARG A 264 -8.38 -0.12 8.48
N ARG A 265 -7.87 -1.08 9.24
CA ARG A 265 -8.21 -1.26 10.66
C ARG A 265 -7.70 -0.10 11.51
N GLY A 266 -6.46 0.36 11.29
CA GLY A 266 -5.87 1.49 11.99
C GLY A 266 -6.70 2.77 11.79
N VAL A 267 -7.09 3.08 10.56
CA VAL A 267 -7.96 4.22 10.21
C VAL A 267 -9.30 4.16 10.95
N ARG A 268 -9.96 3.01 10.99
CA ARG A 268 -11.21 2.85 11.75
C ARG A 268 -11.01 3.03 13.26
N ILE A 269 -9.95 2.45 13.82
CA ILE A 269 -9.62 2.62 15.24
C ILE A 269 -9.41 4.11 15.57
N LEU A 270 -8.71 4.86 14.72
CA LEU A 270 -8.55 6.31 14.91
C LEU A 270 -9.92 7.02 14.92
N ALA A 271 -10.79 6.71 13.96
CA ALA A 271 -12.14 7.29 13.88
C ALA A 271 -12.97 6.95 15.13
N ASP A 272 -12.96 5.69 15.58
CA ASP A 272 -13.64 5.23 16.81
C ASP A 272 -13.14 5.95 18.08
N HIS A 273 -11.91 6.47 18.05
CA HIS A 273 -11.32 7.25 19.14
C HIS A 273 -11.45 8.78 18.93
N GLY A 274 -12.39 9.20 18.08
CA GLY A 274 -12.80 10.60 17.92
C GLY A 274 -11.91 11.41 16.98
N VAL A 275 -11.11 10.75 16.13
CA VAL A 275 -10.42 11.44 15.03
C VAL A 275 -11.42 11.73 13.91
N LYS A 276 -11.59 13.02 13.57
CA LYS A 276 -12.57 13.48 12.59
C LYS A 276 -12.05 13.36 11.16
N THR A 277 -10.79 13.75 10.96
CA THR A 277 -10.12 13.73 9.67
C THR A 277 -8.86 12.89 9.77
N ILE A 278 -8.66 11.98 8.84
CA ILE A 278 -7.45 11.16 8.75
C ILE A 278 -6.80 11.45 7.40
N VAL A 279 -5.53 11.84 7.42
CA VAL A 279 -4.74 12.15 6.23
C VAL A 279 -3.67 11.08 6.08
N LEU A 280 -3.83 10.17 5.12
CA LEU A 280 -2.77 9.23 4.75
C LEU A 280 -1.84 9.92 3.74
N ALA A 281 -0.54 9.88 3.99
CA ALA A 281 0.47 10.43 3.10
C ALA A 281 1.60 9.43 2.90
N ALA A 282 1.95 9.22 1.63
CA ALA A 282 3.11 8.44 1.25
C ALA A 282 4.35 9.34 1.05
N ASP A 283 5.51 8.76 1.30
CA ASP A 283 6.81 9.39 1.14
C ASP A 283 7.45 9.08 -0.23
N HIS A 284 7.29 7.86 -0.72
CA HIS A 284 7.60 7.45 -2.08
C HIS A 284 6.71 6.28 -2.50
N GLY A 285 6.73 5.94 -3.78
CA GLY A 285 6.33 4.62 -4.24
C GLY A 285 7.55 3.75 -4.53
N HIS A 286 7.35 2.66 -5.25
CA HIS A 286 8.41 1.69 -5.53
C HIS A 286 8.13 0.90 -6.81
N LEU A 287 9.18 0.31 -7.36
CA LEU A 287 9.09 -0.79 -8.31
C LEU A 287 9.24 -2.11 -7.56
N PHE A 288 8.36 -3.06 -7.87
CA PHE A 288 8.48 -4.43 -7.41
C PHE A 288 8.14 -5.36 -8.58
N ALA A 289 9.14 -5.65 -9.42
CA ALA A 289 9.02 -6.42 -10.66
C ALA A 289 9.71 -7.78 -10.54
N GLU A 290 10.13 -8.41 -11.63
CA GLU A 290 11.05 -9.55 -11.59
C GLU A 290 12.46 -9.12 -11.14
N GLU A 291 13.28 -10.08 -10.72
CA GLU A 291 14.70 -9.85 -10.46
C GLU A 291 15.39 -9.28 -11.72
N ILE A 292 16.14 -8.20 -11.53
CA ILE A 292 16.82 -7.51 -12.63
C ILE A 292 17.96 -8.39 -13.16
N GLY A 293 17.80 -8.86 -14.39
CA GLY A 293 18.84 -9.52 -15.17
C GLY A 293 20.04 -8.60 -15.45
N GLU A 294 21.21 -9.19 -15.76
CA GLU A 294 22.44 -8.43 -16.03
C GLU A 294 22.31 -7.43 -17.19
N ASP A 295 21.45 -7.71 -18.17
CA ASP A 295 21.14 -6.85 -19.32
C ASP A 295 20.42 -5.55 -18.93
N MET A 296 19.74 -5.56 -17.78
CA MET A 296 19.01 -4.41 -17.22
C MET A 296 19.84 -3.63 -16.19
N LYS A 297 21.08 -4.06 -15.91
CA LYS A 297 22.03 -3.39 -15.01
C LYS A 297 22.94 -2.44 -15.79
N ILE A 298 22.87 -1.15 -15.48
CA ILE A 298 23.64 -0.09 -16.13
C ILE A 298 24.68 0.51 -15.18
N GLU A 299 25.74 1.09 -15.73
CA GLU A 299 26.73 1.82 -14.93
C GLU A 299 26.16 3.15 -14.42
N SER A 300 26.52 3.53 -13.20
CA SER A 300 26.20 4.85 -12.66
C SER A 300 27.08 5.94 -13.29
N PRO A 301 26.71 7.23 -13.20
CA PRO A 301 27.51 8.33 -13.75
C PRO A 301 28.96 8.43 -13.25
N GLY A 302 29.30 7.86 -12.09
CA GLY A 302 30.61 8.04 -11.47
C GLY A 302 30.77 9.43 -10.85
N GLY A 303 31.95 10.05 -10.97
CA GLY A 303 32.21 11.38 -10.40
C GLY A 303 32.27 11.39 -8.85
N LYS A 304 31.92 12.52 -8.24
CA LYS A 304 31.79 12.62 -6.77
C LYS A 304 30.39 12.16 -6.38
N VAL A 305 30.27 10.90 -5.97
CA VAL A 305 29.02 10.29 -5.54
C VAL A 305 28.71 10.70 -4.09
N GLU A 306 27.55 11.31 -3.87
CA GLU A 306 27.03 11.62 -2.52
C GLU A 306 26.09 10.53 -2.03
N ASP A 307 25.30 9.95 -2.93
CA ASP A 307 24.44 8.81 -2.65
C ASP A 307 24.18 8.01 -3.93
N LEU A 308 24.14 6.68 -3.82
CA LEU A 308 23.90 5.77 -4.95
C LEU A 308 23.02 4.61 -4.50
N HIS A 309 21.79 4.65 -5.01
CA HIS A 309 20.83 3.56 -4.98
C HIS A 309 20.67 2.99 -6.39
N ARG A 310 19.82 1.97 -6.53
CA ARG A 310 19.61 1.29 -7.81
C ARG A 310 18.84 2.12 -8.82
N ARG A 311 17.94 2.96 -8.34
CA ARG A 311 17.06 3.78 -9.18
C ARG A 311 17.55 5.21 -9.31
N VAL A 312 18.52 5.59 -8.48
CA VAL A 312 18.99 6.96 -8.40
C VAL A 312 20.46 7.06 -7.99
N TRP A 313 21.16 7.96 -8.65
CA TRP A 313 22.46 8.45 -8.27
C TRP A 313 22.34 9.94 -7.98
N VAL A 314 23.00 10.42 -6.93
CA VAL A 314 23.08 11.84 -6.58
C VAL A 314 24.53 12.20 -6.34
N GLY A 315 25.00 13.29 -6.95
CA GLY A 315 26.40 13.68 -6.83
C GLY A 315 26.78 14.90 -7.67
N ILE A 316 28.08 15.08 -7.84
CA ILE A 316 28.67 16.20 -8.60
C ILE A 316 29.60 15.64 -9.68
N GLY A 317 29.42 16.12 -10.91
CA GLY A 317 30.18 15.63 -12.06
C GLY A 317 29.75 14.23 -12.49
N GLY A 318 30.65 13.51 -13.16
CA GLY A 318 30.36 12.20 -13.75
C GLY A 318 29.99 12.29 -15.24
N ASN A 319 29.63 11.15 -15.81
CA ASN A 319 29.30 10.99 -17.23
C ASN A 319 27.81 11.26 -17.50
N SER A 320 27.47 11.39 -18.77
CA SER A 320 26.10 11.38 -19.28
C SER A 320 26.04 10.32 -20.37
N GLU A 321 25.11 9.37 -20.23
CA GLU A 321 24.93 8.25 -21.15
C GLU A 321 23.47 8.17 -21.62
N PRO A 322 23.18 7.59 -22.80
CA PRO A 322 21.81 7.43 -23.28
C PRO A 322 20.91 6.56 -22.39
N SER A 323 21.48 5.74 -21.50
CA SER A 323 20.76 4.77 -20.66
C SER A 323 20.04 5.40 -19.46
N TYR A 324 20.38 6.63 -19.07
CA TYR A 324 19.76 7.32 -17.94
C TYR A 324 19.58 8.82 -18.20
N LEU A 325 18.62 9.42 -17.49
CA LEU A 325 18.57 10.87 -17.33
C LEU A 325 19.68 11.27 -16.36
N ARG A 326 20.40 12.35 -16.63
CA ARG A 326 21.17 13.10 -15.64
C ARG A 326 20.87 14.60 -15.78
N THR A 327 20.56 15.25 -14.67
CA THR A 327 20.22 16.68 -14.62
C THR A 327 20.42 17.23 -13.22
N SER A 328 20.50 18.55 -13.03
CA SER A 328 20.54 19.16 -11.70
C SER A 328 19.23 18.93 -10.94
N LEU A 329 19.25 18.70 -9.63
CA LEU A 329 18.02 18.71 -8.81
C LEU A 329 17.28 20.06 -8.91
N ALA A 330 18.02 21.16 -9.01
CA ALA A 330 17.47 22.51 -9.13
C ALA A 330 16.57 22.69 -10.36
N SER A 331 16.94 22.11 -11.51
CA SER A 331 16.10 22.16 -12.73
C SER A 331 14.79 21.40 -12.59
N LEU A 332 14.73 20.44 -11.65
CA LEU A 332 13.51 19.72 -11.28
C LEU A 332 12.75 20.39 -10.12
N GLY A 333 13.13 21.62 -9.74
CA GLY A 333 12.45 22.38 -8.68
C GLY A 333 12.79 21.94 -7.25
N VAL A 334 13.89 21.21 -7.06
CA VAL A 334 14.42 20.82 -5.75
C VAL A 334 15.70 21.60 -5.49
N GLU A 335 15.73 22.39 -4.42
CA GLU A 335 16.93 23.15 -4.05
C GLU A 335 18.05 22.19 -3.64
N SER A 336 19.17 22.23 -4.34
CA SER A 336 20.38 21.48 -4.03
C SER A 336 21.52 21.94 -4.93
N GLU A 337 22.76 21.63 -4.53
CA GLU A 337 23.94 21.77 -5.39
C GLU A 337 24.21 20.52 -6.25
N PHE A 338 23.48 19.42 -6.00
CA PHE A 338 23.75 18.13 -6.65
C PHE A 338 22.98 17.93 -7.96
N ASP A 339 23.59 17.13 -8.82
CA ASP A 339 22.90 16.46 -9.91
C ASP A 339 22.21 15.19 -9.41
N ILE A 340 21.15 14.81 -10.11
CA ILE A 340 20.47 13.53 -9.99
C ILE A 340 20.58 12.79 -11.32
N ALA A 341 20.77 11.47 -11.26
CA ALA A 341 20.60 10.59 -12.39
C ALA A 341 19.65 9.44 -12.08
N THR A 342 18.81 9.06 -13.03
CA THR A 342 17.86 7.95 -12.90
C THR A 342 17.73 7.21 -14.23
N PRO A 343 17.64 5.87 -14.24
CA PRO A 343 17.39 5.11 -15.46
C PRO A 343 16.09 5.55 -16.15
N TRP A 344 16.06 5.58 -17.48
CA TRP A 344 14.85 5.95 -18.21
C TRP A 344 13.72 4.90 -18.09
N THR A 345 14.05 3.66 -17.74
CA THR A 345 13.15 2.51 -17.73
C THR A 345 13.11 1.85 -16.35
N PHE A 346 12.63 0.62 -16.25
CA PHE A 346 12.78 -0.22 -15.06
C PHE A 346 14.21 -0.76 -14.86
N ALA A 347 15.18 -0.36 -15.69
CA ALA A 347 16.60 -0.66 -15.49
C ALA A 347 17.12 -0.11 -14.14
N ALA A 348 18.26 -0.63 -13.69
CA ALA A 348 18.88 -0.22 -12.43
C ALA A 348 20.37 0.03 -12.58
N PHE A 349 20.89 0.98 -11.81
CA PHE A 349 22.32 1.13 -11.62
C PHE A 349 22.91 -0.07 -10.89
N LYS A 350 24.12 -0.45 -11.27
CA LYS A 350 24.95 -1.35 -10.48
C LYS A 350 25.31 -0.68 -9.15
N SER A 351 24.76 -1.20 -8.07
CA SER A 351 25.09 -0.80 -6.70
C SER A 351 25.36 -2.03 -5.83
N LYS A 352 25.93 -1.82 -4.64
CA LYS A 352 26.20 -2.91 -3.70
C LYS A 352 24.86 -3.52 -3.22
N GLY A 353 24.76 -4.85 -3.22
CA GLY A 353 23.62 -5.58 -2.60
C GLY A 353 22.79 -6.54 -3.47
N GLY A 354 23.26 -7.02 -4.64
CA GLY A 354 22.67 -8.19 -5.36
C GLY A 354 21.30 -7.97 -6.05
N GLY A 355 20.82 -8.80 -6.98
CA GLY A 355 19.66 -8.55 -7.87
C GLY A 355 18.25 -8.51 -7.26
N ARG A 356 18.03 -7.84 -6.12
CA ARG A 356 16.68 -7.72 -5.48
C ARG A 356 15.61 -7.29 -6.47
N ALA A 357 14.35 -7.58 -6.23
CA ALA A 357 13.27 -7.25 -7.15
C ALA A 357 12.49 -5.97 -6.76
N TYR A 358 12.76 -5.46 -5.56
CA TYR A 358 12.16 -4.27 -4.96
C TYR A 358 13.14 -3.10 -4.97
N PHE A 359 12.71 -1.94 -5.48
CA PHE A 359 13.53 -0.74 -5.54
C PHE A 359 12.73 0.55 -5.50
N HIS A 360 13.33 1.62 -5.00
CA HIS A 360 12.81 2.97 -5.08
C HIS A 360 13.96 3.98 -5.25
N GLY A 361 13.61 5.26 -5.35
CA GLY A 361 14.54 6.40 -5.46
C GLY A 361 14.48 7.14 -6.80
N GLY A 362 13.96 6.48 -7.84
CA GLY A 362 13.93 6.99 -9.21
C GLY A 362 12.75 7.92 -9.51
N LEU A 363 12.53 8.18 -10.80
CA LEU A 363 11.49 9.11 -11.27
C LEU A 363 10.38 8.43 -12.09
N SER A 364 10.26 7.10 -12.04
CA SER A 364 9.13 6.44 -12.69
C SER A 364 7.80 6.89 -12.07
N PRO A 365 6.67 6.83 -12.79
CA PRO A 365 5.35 7.13 -12.22
C PRO A 365 5.06 6.37 -10.93
N GLN A 366 5.45 5.10 -10.87
CA GLN A 366 5.27 4.21 -9.71
C GLN A 366 6.04 4.69 -8.47
N GLU A 367 7.16 5.38 -8.66
CA GLU A 367 8.01 5.89 -7.58
C GLU A 367 7.65 7.34 -7.20
N LEU A 368 7.38 8.19 -8.21
CA LEU A 368 7.25 9.64 -8.06
C LEU A 368 5.82 10.11 -7.84
N ILE A 369 4.81 9.42 -8.36
CA ILE A 369 3.40 9.82 -8.16
C ILE A 369 2.91 9.16 -6.88
N VAL A 370 2.89 9.96 -5.80
CA VAL A 370 2.53 9.50 -4.45
C VAL A 370 1.09 9.89 -4.09
N PRO A 371 0.36 9.06 -3.33
CA PRO A 371 -0.96 9.39 -2.85
C PRO A 371 -0.95 10.31 -1.64
N VAL A 372 -1.93 11.21 -1.59
CA VAL A 372 -2.49 11.72 -0.34
C VAL A 372 -3.97 11.40 -0.29
N VAL A 373 -4.42 10.78 0.80
CA VAL A 373 -5.83 10.42 0.99
C VAL A 373 -6.36 11.17 2.19
N VAL A 374 -7.41 11.96 1.98
CA VAL A 374 -8.18 12.61 3.05
C VAL A 374 -9.43 11.80 3.30
N LEU A 375 -9.55 11.28 4.51
CA LEU A 375 -10.67 10.52 5.03
C LEU A 375 -11.42 11.40 6.03
N GLN A 376 -12.69 11.67 5.77
CA GLN A 376 -13.59 12.27 6.74
C GLN A 376 -14.55 11.21 7.23
N SER A 377 -14.54 10.95 8.54
CA SER A 377 -15.45 9.99 9.14
C SER A 377 -16.88 10.40 8.83
N LEU A 378 -17.62 9.52 8.15
CA LEU A 378 -19.07 9.68 8.08
C LEU A 378 -19.55 9.39 9.49
N ALA A 379 -20.02 10.41 10.19
CA ALA A 379 -20.52 10.26 11.55
C ALA A 379 -21.71 9.28 11.54
N ARG A 380 -21.42 7.97 11.62
CA ARG A 380 -22.36 7.00 12.16
C ARG A 380 -22.31 7.28 13.65
N GLY A 381 -23.11 8.26 14.08
CA GLY A 381 -23.20 8.64 15.49
C GLY A 381 -23.43 7.36 16.24
N ALA A 382 -22.40 6.91 16.99
CA ALA A 382 -22.20 5.55 17.47
C ALA A 382 -23.50 4.76 17.41
N THR A 383 -23.82 4.20 16.24
CA THR A 383 -24.80 3.13 16.25
C THR A 383 -24.09 2.13 17.13
N PRO A 384 -24.67 1.73 18.27
CA PRO A 384 -24.23 0.48 18.85
C PRO A 384 -24.13 -0.46 17.66
N SER A 385 -23.10 -1.28 17.57
CA SER A 385 -23.34 -2.53 16.89
C SER A 385 -24.52 -3.13 17.65
N THR A 386 -25.73 -2.85 17.18
CA THR A 386 -26.78 -3.81 17.23
C THR A 386 -26.22 -4.91 16.36
N SER A 387 -25.32 -5.70 16.95
CA SER A 387 -25.41 -7.14 16.88
C SER A 387 -26.84 -7.47 17.33
N SER A 388 -27.82 -7.14 16.48
CA SER A 388 -28.99 -7.96 16.31
C SER A 388 -28.39 -9.36 16.21
N SER A 389 -28.58 -10.17 17.23
CA SER A 389 -27.79 -11.38 17.45
C SER A 389 -27.89 -12.25 16.20
N VAL A 390 -26.87 -12.19 15.34
CA VAL A 390 -26.82 -13.00 14.13
C VAL A 390 -26.33 -14.35 14.59
N HIS A 391 -27.16 -15.36 14.41
CA HIS A 391 -26.73 -16.73 14.59
C HIS A 391 -26.00 -17.16 13.33
N TRP A 392 -24.71 -17.43 13.47
CA TRP A 392 -23.84 -17.86 12.39
C TRP A 392 -23.74 -19.38 12.37
N ARG A 393 -23.91 -19.95 11.18
CA ARG A 393 -23.63 -21.35 10.89
C ARG A 393 -22.40 -21.40 10.00
N VAL A 394 -21.36 -22.05 10.52
CA VAL A 394 -20.11 -22.32 9.79
C VAL A 394 -20.06 -23.81 9.55
N MET A 395 -19.92 -24.22 8.29
CA MET A 395 -19.92 -25.63 7.88
C MET A 395 -18.66 -25.90 7.07
N PRO A 396 -17.70 -26.68 7.59
CA PRO A 396 -16.55 -27.08 6.79
C PRO A 396 -17.02 -28.03 5.68
N GLY A 397 -16.47 -27.88 4.48
CA GLY A 397 -16.81 -28.72 3.31
C GLY A 397 -16.38 -30.18 3.49
N THR A 398 -15.34 -30.41 4.30
CA THR A 398 -14.87 -31.74 4.71
C THR A 398 -14.62 -31.76 6.22
N LYS A 399 -14.75 -32.94 6.85
CA LYS A 399 -14.47 -33.09 8.30
C LYS A 399 -12.99 -32.99 8.64
N GLN A 400 -12.15 -33.32 7.67
CA GLN A 400 -10.71 -33.34 7.79
C GLN A 400 -10.11 -32.46 6.72
N LEU A 401 -9.02 -31.82 7.09
CA LEU A 401 -8.18 -31.08 6.17
C LEU A 401 -7.22 -32.09 5.53
N THR A 402 -7.58 -32.54 4.33
CA THR A 402 -6.84 -33.55 3.54
C THR A 402 -6.09 -32.94 2.36
N THR A 403 -6.39 -31.69 2.01
CA THR A 403 -5.82 -30.94 0.90
C THR A 403 -5.53 -29.50 1.34
N ARG A 404 -4.64 -28.80 0.62
CA ARG A 404 -4.32 -27.40 0.92
C ARG A 404 -5.48 -26.45 0.64
N LEU A 405 -6.36 -26.81 -0.30
CA LEU A 405 -7.63 -26.11 -0.51
C LEU A 405 -8.69 -26.66 0.44
N PHE A 406 -9.29 -25.78 1.23
CA PHE A 406 -10.32 -26.12 2.21
C PHE A 406 -11.53 -25.22 2.05
N SER A 407 -12.70 -25.81 1.76
CA SER A 407 -13.93 -25.05 1.54
C SER A 407 -14.71 -24.89 2.85
N VAL A 408 -15.30 -23.71 3.06
CA VAL A 408 -16.12 -23.40 4.23
C VAL A 408 -17.39 -22.70 3.79
N GLN A 409 -18.54 -23.28 4.11
CA GLN A 409 -19.84 -22.68 3.86
C GLN A 409 -20.30 -21.89 5.08
N ILE A 410 -20.78 -20.67 4.84
CA ILE A 410 -21.22 -19.74 5.88
C ILE A 410 -22.64 -19.23 5.64
N GLU A 411 -23.43 -19.18 6.70
CA GLU A 411 -24.79 -18.64 6.72
C GLU A 411 -25.03 -17.82 8.00
N GLY A 412 -25.65 -16.64 7.86
CA GLY A 412 -26.09 -15.80 8.98
C GLY A 412 -27.61 -15.75 9.07
N THR A 413 -28.16 -15.78 10.29
CA THR A 413 -29.61 -15.58 10.54
C THR A 413 -29.82 -14.58 11.68
N GLN A 414 -30.50 -13.46 11.40
CA GLN A 414 -30.80 -12.43 12.39
C GLN A 414 -31.90 -12.92 13.36
N SER A 415 -31.59 -12.99 14.66
CA SER A 415 -32.54 -13.55 15.66
C SER A 415 -33.73 -12.65 15.98
N LYS A 416 -33.62 -11.34 15.77
CA LYS A 416 -34.70 -10.36 16.03
C LYS A 416 -34.85 -9.46 14.81
N SER A 417 -36.09 -9.25 14.36
CA SER A 417 -36.38 -8.32 13.27
C SER A 417 -35.95 -6.91 13.66
N SER A 418 -35.01 -6.37 12.91
CA SER A 418 -34.63 -4.95 12.99
C SER A 418 -35.64 -4.10 12.22
N LEU A 419 -35.98 -2.92 12.75
CA LEU A 419 -36.77 -1.91 12.04
C LEU A 419 -36.07 -1.40 10.76
N PHE A 420 -34.75 -1.60 10.66
CA PHE A 420 -33.91 -1.12 9.55
C PHE A 420 -33.51 -2.25 8.56
N GLY A 421 -34.09 -3.45 8.70
CA GLY A 421 -33.69 -4.60 7.90
C GLY A 421 -32.41 -5.28 8.43
N PHE A 422 -32.04 -6.41 7.80
CA PHE A 422 -30.82 -7.14 8.13
C PHE A 422 -29.69 -6.69 7.20
N GLU A 423 -28.68 -6.04 7.75
CA GLU A 423 -27.42 -5.77 7.05
C GLU A 423 -26.35 -6.72 7.60
N PRO A 424 -25.97 -7.78 6.87
CA PRO A 424 -24.94 -8.68 7.33
C PRO A 424 -23.57 -7.98 7.30
N PRO A 425 -22.69 -8.20 8.30
CA PRO A 425 -21.35 -7.66 8.26
C PRO A 425 -20.53 -8.30 7.14
N LYS A 426 -19.46 -7.60 6.69
CA LYS A 426 -18.39 -8.25 5.94
C LYS A 426 -17.69 -9.23 6.87
N VAL A 427 -17.37 -10.42 6.37
CA VAL A 427 -16.75 -11.48 7.18
C VAL A 427 -15.43 -11.94 6.59
N ARG A 428 -14.59 -12.55 7.43
CA ARG A 428 -13.38 -13.26 7.02
C ARG A 428 -13.38 -14.65 7.64
N VAL A 429 -12.87 -15.63 6.90
CA VAL A 429 -12.72 -17.00 7.37
C VAL A 429 -11.24 -17.34 7.40
N GLU A 430 -10.76 -17.96 8.47
CA GLU A 430 -9.36 -18.39 8.55
C GLU A 430 -9.19 -19.65 9.40
N LEU A 431 -8.21 -20.47 9.03
CA LEU A 431 -7.71 -21.58 9.83
C LEU A 431 -6.54 -21.08 10.67
N ARG A 432 -6.53 -21.42 11.97
CA ARG A 432 -5.42 -21.12 12.86
C ARG A 432 -4.82 -22.37 13.48
N ALA A 433 -3.50 -22.45 13.45
CA ALA A 433 -2.71 -23.37 14.26
C ALA A 433 -2.05 -22.58 15.40
N ASN A 434 -2.22 -23.01 16.65
CA ASN A 434 -1.68 -22.31 17.83
C ASN A 434 -2.00 -20.80 17.87
N ARG A 435 -3.21 -20.41 17.44
CA ARG A 435 -3.68 -19.01 17.31
C ARG A 435 -3.02 -18.18 16.20
N THR A 436 -2.09 -18.73 15.44
CA THR A 436 -1.53 -18.11 14.23
C THR A 436 -2.34 -18.53 13.02
N SER A 437 -2.68 -17.60 12.13
CA SER A 437 -3.36 -17.93 10.87
C SER A 437 -2.41 -18.75 10.00
N VAL A 438 -2.89 -19.90 9.50
CA VAL A 438 -2.15 -20.80 8.59
C VAL A 438 -2.82 -20.91 7.22
N SER A 439 -3.84 -20.08 6.98
CA SER A 439 -4.55 -20.03 5.70
C SER A 439 -4.85 -18.61 5.26
N ILE A 440 -5.07 -18.44 3.96
CA ILE A 440 -5.72 -17.27 3.39
C ILE A 440 -7.01 -17.65 2.66
N PRO A 441 -8.03 -16.79 2.66
CA PRO A 441 -9.12 -16.87 1.70
C PRO A 441 -8.62 -16.63 0.28
N VAL A 442 -9.03 -17.46 -0.68
CA VAL A 442 -8.65 -17.33 -2.10
C VAL A 442 -9.84 -17.11 -3.04
N SER A 443 -11.04 -17.47 -2.62
CA SER A 443 -12.27 -17.15 -3.35
C SER A 443 -13.50 -17.28 -2.45
N ALA A 444 -14.62 -16.71 -2.91
CA ALA A 444 -15.94 -16.98 -2.35
C ALA A 444 -16.98 -17.09 -3.47
N SER A 445 -18.12 -17.72 -3.19
CA SER A 445 -19.21 -17.88 -4.16
C SER A 445 -19.73 -16.54 -4.68
N TYR A 446 -19.67 -15.51 -3.83
CA TYR A 446 -19.93 -14.13 -4.19
C TYR A 446 -19.27 -13.18 -3.18
N GLY A 447 -19.15 -11.91 -3.55
CA GLY A 447 -18.76 -10.83 -2.63
C GLY A 447 -17.32 -10.92 -2.11
N PHE A 448 -16.46 -11.71 -2.76
CA PHE A 448 -15.05 -11.82 -2.41
C PHE A 448 -14.29 -10.54 -2.75
N GLU A 449 -13.55 -10.02 -1.79
CA GLU A 449 -12.66 -8.88 -1.97
C GLU A 449 -11.21 -9.36 -1.98
N ASP A 450 -10.62 -9.37 -3.18
CA ASP A 450 -9.30 -9.94 -3.47
C ASP A 450 -8.19 -9.31 -2.62
N ALA A 451 -8.27 -8.00 -2.36
CA ALA A 451 -7.24 -7.26 -1.62
C ALA A 451 -7.09 -7.70 -0.17
N THR A 452 -8.20 -8.13 0.45
CA THR A 452 -8.29 -8.33 1.91
C THR A 452 -8.68 -9.75 2.31
N GLY A 453 -9.11 -10.58 1.35
CA GLY A 453 -9.72 -11.88 1.62
C GLY A 453 -11.06 -11.80 2.36
N GLU A 454 -11.75 -10.67 2.25
CA GLU A 454 -13.04 -10.45 2.92
C GLU A 454 -14.21 -10.89 2.04
N VAL A 455 -15.34 -11.18 2.67
CA VAL A 455 -16.56 -11.63 2.00
C VAL A 455 -17.72 -10.73 2.39
N ALA A 456 -18.24 -9.98 1.42
CA ALA A 456 -19.47 -9.22 1.54
C ALA A 456 -20.68 -10.17 1.35
N LEU A 457 -21.44 -10.35 2.43
CA LEU A 457 -22.60 -11.24 2.43
C LEU A 457 -23.84 -10.55 1.84
N ARG A 458 -24.71 -11.34 1.20
CA ARG A 458 -25.98 -10.88 0.63
C ARG A 458 -27.13 -11.36 1.48
N VAL A 459 -28.15 -10.54 1.62
CA VAL A 459 -29.42 -10.95 2.22
C VAL A 459 -30.13 -11.90 1.24
N SER A 460 -30.69 -12.98 1.76
CA SER A 460 -31.46 -13.94 0.97
C SER A 460 -32.72 -13.28 0.40
N ALA A 461 -32.98 -13.50 -0.89
CA ALA A 461 -34.22 -13.08 -1.53
C ALA A 461 -35.47 -13.77 -0.92
N ASP A 462 -35.29 -14.97 -0.36
CA ASP A 462 -36.38 -15.79 0.18
C ASP A 462 -36.69 -15.47 1.66
N ASP A 463 -35.67 -15.09 2.43
CA ASP A 463 -35.84 -14.66 3.83
C ASP A 463 -34.96 -13.44 4.13
N PRO A 464 -35.54 -12.24 4.30
CA PRO A 464 -34.78 -11.01 4.53
C PRO A 464 -34.07 -10.98 5.89
N ARG A 465 -34.19 -12.02 6.72
CA ARG A 465 -33.44 -12.19 7.97
C ARG A 465 -32.25 -13.15 7.82
N ARG A 466 -32.06 -13.76 6.65
CA ARG A 466 -30.98 -14.71 6.39
C ARG A 466 -30.04 -14.15 5.34
N THR A 467 -28.79 -14.62 5.38
CA THR A 467 -27.88 -14.43 4.25
C THR A 467 -28.09 -15.54 3.23
N GLU A 468 -27.79 -15.26 1.96
CA GLU A 468 -27.54 -16.32 0.99
C GLU A 468 -26.34 -17.16 1.48
N SER A 469 -26.38 -18.47 1.24
CA SER A 469 -25.27 -19.35 1.59
C SER A 469 -24.05 -19.01 0.75
N ASN A 470 -22.89 -18.82 1.39
CA ASN A 470 -21.65 -18.48 0.69
C ASN A 470 -20.58 -19.51 1.01
N THR A 471 -19.96 -20.09 -0.02
CA THR A 471 -18.83 -20.99 0.14
C THR A 471 -17.53 -20.22 -0.11
N VAL A 472 -16.69 -20.15 0.91
CA VAL A 472 -15.36 -19.53 0.91
C VAL A 472 -14.32 -20.62 0.78
N ALA A 473 -13.42 -20.50 -0.19
CA ALA A 473 -12.26 -21.37 -0.31
C ALA A 473 -11.07 -20.77 0.43
N LEU A 474 -10.45 -21.55 1.30
CA LEU A 474 -9.22 -21.23 2.00
C LEU A 474 -8.06 -22.02 1.40
N MET A 475 -6.89 -21.41 1.34
CA MET A 475 -5.64 -22.03 0.93
C MET A 475 -4.68 -22.03 2.10
N LEU A 476 -4.10 -23.18 2.41
CA LEU A 476 -3.07 -23.30 3.44
C LEU A 476 -1.75 -22.71 2.96
N MET A 477 -1.13 -21.94 3.83
CA MET A 477 0.11 -21.21 3.56
C MET A 477 1.33 -21.92 4.12
N ASP A 478 1.13 -22.63 5.24
CA ASP A 478 2.19 -23.23 6.04
C ASP A 478 1.93 -24.71 6.26
N GLU A 479 3.01 -25.47 6.49
CA GLU A 479 2.90 -26.83 7.00
C GLU A 479 2.33 -26.83 8.42
N ILE A 480 1.32 -27.67 8.63
CA ILE A 480 0.62 -27.78 9.91
C ILE A 480 1.17 -28.98 10.68
N SER A 481 2.03 -28.71 11.65
CA SER A 481 2.58 -29.75 12.54
C SER A 481 1.56 -30.27 13.57
N GLN A 482 0.46 -29.55 13.77
CA GLN A 482 -0.58 -29.86 14.74
C GLN A 482 -1.59 -30.85 14.15
N LYS A 483 -2.10 -31.77 14.99
CA LYS A 483 -3.14 -32.73 14.61
C LYS A 483 -4.49 -32.09 14.30
N THR A 484 -4.68 -30.84 14.72
CA THR A 484 -5.92 -30.10 14.57
C THR A 484 -5.65 -28.62 14.36
N VAL A 485 -6.51 -27.96 13.59
CA VAL A 485 -6.59 -26.50 13.49
C VAL A 485 -7.97 -26.00 13.90
N GLY A 486 -8.04 -24.74 14.31
CA GLY A 486 -9.32 -24.08 14.53
C GLY A 486 -9.77 -23.33 13.28
N LEU A 487 -11.04 -23.48 12.91
CA LEU A 487 -11.72 -22.72 11.87
C LEU A 487 -12.48 -21.56 12.51
N TYR A 488 -12.15 -20.34 12.11
CA TYR A 488 -12.68 -19.10 12.67
C TYR A 488 -13.50 -18.35 11.63
N LEU A 489 -14.67 -17.88 12.03
CA LEU A 489 -15.44 -16.86 11.31
C LEU A 489 -15.31 -15.55 12.08
N LEU A 490 -14.80 -14.52 11.41
CA LEU A 490 -14.51 -13.23 11.99
C LEU A 490 -15.33 -12.14 11.32
N ASP A 491 -15.70 -11.15 12.09
CA ASP A 491 -16.12 -9.87 11.56
C ASP A 491 -14.90 -9.21 10.90
N ALA A 492 -14.98 -8.95 9.60
CA ALA A 492 -13.85 -8.48 8.82
C ALA A 492 -13.34 -7.09 9.28
N ILE A 493 -14.23 -6.31 9.91
CA ILE A 493 -13.96 -4.94 10.33
C ILE A 493 -13.26 -4.92 11.68
N THR A 494 -13.81 -5.64 12.66
CA THR A 494 -13.42 -5.59 14.06
C THR A 494 -12.48 -6.73 14.47
N GLY A 495 -12.43 -7.81 13.69
CA GLY A 495 -11.71 -9.04 14.03
C GLY A 495 -12.37 -9.87 15.14
N VAL A 496 -13.60 -9.52 15.55
CA VAL A 496 -14.36 -10.26 16.56
C VAL A 496 -14.79 -11.61 16.00
N GLU A 497 -14.63 -12.66 16.80
CA GLU A 497 -15.16 -14.00 16.49
C GLU A 497 -16.69 -13.97 16.47
N LEU A 498 -17.27 -14.25 15.31
CA LEU A 498 -18.71 -14.22 15.08
C LEU A 498 -19.40 -15.53 15.49
N ALA A 499 -18.63 -16.62 15.53
CA ALA A 499 -19.09 -17.94 15.97
C ALA A 499 -18.00 -18.62 16.80
N PRO A 500 -18.35 -19.56 17.70
CA PRO A 500 -17.36 -20.43 18.33
C PRO A 500 -16.53 -21.15 17.27
N PRO A 501 -15.19 -21.19 17.40
CA PRO A 501 -14.34 -21.83 16.41
C PRO A 501 -14.60 -23.33 16.34
N LEU A 502 -14.56 -23.89 15.14
CA LEU A 502 -14.68 -25.33 14.91
C LEU A 502 -13.30 -25.98 14.88
N THR A 503 -13.16 -27.14 15.51
CA THR A 503 -11.92 -27.93 15.40
C THR A 503 -11.96 -28.77 14.14
N ILE A 504 -10.96 -28.61 13.27
CA ILE A 504 -10.78 -29.42 12.06
C ILE A 504 -9.56 -30.32 12.27
N GLU A 505 -9.75 -31.63 12.05
CA GLU A 505 -8.66 -32.60 12.07
C GLU A 505 -7.75 -32.41 10.86
N VAL A 506 -6.45 -32.46 11.08
CA VAL A 506 -5.43 -32.36 10.04
C VAL A 506 -5.05 -33.78 9.63
N ALA A 507 -5.38 -34.13 8.39
CA ALA A 507 -5.09 -35.44 7.80
C ALA A 507 -4.26 -35.31 6.51
N ILE A 508 -3.86 -34.09 6.15
CA ILE A 508 -2.89 -33.84 5.11
C ILE A 508 -1.50 -34.21 5.65
N SER A 509 -0.83 -35.11 4.96
CA SER A 509 0.62 -35.24 5.06
C SER A 509 1.17 -34.35 3.95
N ILE A 510 1.78 -33.24 4.31
CA ILE A 510 2.54 -32.42 3.35
C ILE A 510 3.91 -33.08 3.18
#